data_AF-A0A511KBZ1-F1
#
_entry.id   AF-A0A511KBZ1-F1
#
_cell.length_a   1.000
_cell.length_b   1.000
_cell.length_c   1.000
_cell.angle_alpha   90.00
_cell.angle_beta   90.00
_cell.angle_gamma   90.00
#
_symmetry.space_group_name_H-M   'P 1'
#
loop_
_entity.id
_entity.type
_entity.pdbx_description
1 polymer ?
#
loop_
_entity_poly.entity_id
_entity_poly.type
_entity_poly.pdbx_seq_one_letter_code
_entity_poly.pdbx_strand_id
1 'polypeptide(L)'
;MFLLRPAGVRLNTSALARIRPNRRFASSTPPVIGSAPQYPRHLVIHTPHPTSTWPSHLESVSHLYRELGQRWAKHPELSKLGFGMSDGGTGPVEEQWDSRKSKFDEPAELGEDKEERYSATLYPDFLQIPDLSPSSIASFESLYRSLPSPQPIQPSSGTISAPPRTHIFVCTHTTRDCRCGDLGEPLYQALLKEIQRRKLGGELRDGEDGVRIARVAHIGGHKWAGNALVYKEGGACDWYGLLRADDAPKLLDYATSPSSLPWFSRWRGRLALISEETKAVYASQPSAVVEDKSDQPRQELGDRVEIVFITYEGEEKQVLGYEGESLMETARRNDMPSILATCGGHCECATCHVHIPPISPGSTPSAIGDPSAGRQPLALPQLAPLPEMTDEEDEQLEFAIGADDDSRLACQIPVTKELAGWIKAGGRIKLPRY
;
A
#
# COMPACT_ATOMS: atom_id res chain seq x y z
N MET A 1 -46.71 69.34 -6.01
CA MET A 1 -45.84 68.72 -5.00
C MET A 1 -46.09 67.21 -5.09
N PHE A 2 -45.29 66.54 -5.92
CA PHE A 2 -45.51 65.15 -6.34
C PHE A 2 -44.90 64.16 -5.33
N LEU A 3 -45.76 63.31 -4.77
CA LEU A 3 -45.40 61.97 -4.30
C LEU A 3 -45.38 61.04 -5.52
N LEU A 4 -44.44 60.07 -5.58
CA LEU A 4 -44.69 58.66 -5.93
C LEU A 4 -43.38 57.85 -6.00
N ARG A 5 -43.50 56.58 -5.59
CA ARG A 5 -42.49 55.52 -5.47
C ARG A 5 -41.85 55.14 -6.82
N PRO A 6 -40.62 54.59 -6.87
CA PRO A 6 -40.06 54.07 -8.11
C PRO A 6 -40.62 52.69 -8.48
N ALA A 7 -40.91 52.56 -9.76
CA ALA A 7 -41.46 51.40 -10.44
C ALA A 7 -40.42 50.29 -10.63
N GLY A 8 -40.92 49.04 -10.64
CA GLY A 8 -40.15 47.86 -10.96
C GLY A 8 -39.80 47.75 -12.45
N VAL A 9 -38.66 47.13 -12.73
CA VAL A 9 -38.30 46.63 -14.06
C VAL A 9 -38.27 45.11 -13.97
N ARG A 10 -39.17 44.47 -14.71
CA ARG A 10 -39.19 43.02 -14.97
C ARG A 10 -38.08 42.71 -15.97
N LEU A 11 -37.22 41.75 -15.66
CA LEU A 11 -36.35 41.10 -16.64
C LEU A 11 -36.72 39.61 -16.77
N ASN A 12 -37.40 39.38 -17.89
CA ASN A 12 -37.58 38.18 -18.72
C ASN A 12 -37.15 36.81 -18.16
N THR A 13 -38.15 35.98 -17.90
CA THR A 13 -38.07 34.53 -17.69
C THR A 13 -38.14 33.80 -19.03
N SER A 14 -37.01 33.43 -19.65
CA SER A 14 -36.92 32.28 -20.57
C SER A 14 -35.50 32.07 -21.15
N ALA A 15 -34.63 31.42 -20.39
CA ALA A 15 -33.52 30.63 -20.95
C ALA A 15 -33.01 29.62 -19.91
N LEU A 16 -33.91 28.85 -19.31
CA LEU A 16 -33.56 27.63 -18.56
C LEU A 16 -33.29 26.50 -19.57
N ALA A 17 -32.15 26.56 -20.26
CA ALA A 17 -31.52 25.36 -20.79
C ALA A 17 -30.75 24.71 -19.64
N ARG A 18 -31.26 23.58 -19.17
CA ARG A 18 -30.67 22.72 -18.14
C ARG A 18 -29.22 22.37 -18.48
N ILE A 19 -28.26 23.15 -17.98
CA ILE A 19 -26.90 22.66 -17.79
C ILE A 19 -26.97 21.71 -16.61
N ARG A 20 -27.04 20.41 -16.90
CA ARG A 20 -26.80 19.38 -15.89
C ARG A 20 -25.41 19.66 -15.31
N PRO A 21 -25.24 19.80 -13.99
CA PRO A 21 -23.90 19.87 -13.42
C PRO A 21 -23.19 18.59 -13.84
N ASN A 22 -22.10 18.76 -14.59
CA ASN A 22 -21.22 17.69 -14.99
C ASN A 22 -20.82 16.98 -13.70
N ARG A 23 -21.34 15.76 -13.51
CA ARG A 23 -21.08 14.92 -12.34
C ARG A 23 -19.64 14.43 -12.48
N ARG A 24 -18.68 15.35 -12.32
CA ARG A 24 -17.27 15.01 -12.13
C ARG A 24 -17.26 14.04 -10.96
N PHE A 25 -16.83 12.83 -11.25
CA PHE A 25 -16.60 11.74 -10.31
C PHE A 25 -16.19 12.32 -8.96
N ALA A 26 -17.01 12.12 -7.93
CA ALA A 26 -16.51 12.22 -6.57
C ALA A 26 -15.41 11.16 -6.50
N SER A 27 -14.14 11.57 -6.54
CA SER A 27 -13.03 10.64 -6.42
C SER A 27 -13.17 9.98 -5.07
N SER A 28 -13.58 8.71 -5.05
CA SER A 28 -13.52 7.91 -3.84
C SER A 28 -12.07 7.93 -3.35
N THR A 29 -11.87 8.32 -2.10
CA THR A 29 -10.53 8.29 -1.50
C THR A 29 -10.01 6.85 -1.54
N PRO A 30 -8.82 6.57 -2.13
CA PRO A 30 -8.31 5.20 -2.21
C PRO A 30 -8.19 4.55 -0.82
N PRO A 31 -8.47 3.25 -0.66
CA PRO A 31 -8.49 2.61 0.67
C PRO A 31 -7.13 2.57 1.38
N VAL A 32 -6.04 2.83 0.65
CA VAL A 32 -4.69 2.94 1.21
C VAL A 32 -4.51 4.25 1.99
N ILE A 33 -5.23 5.31 1.64
CA ILE A 33 -5.19 6.61 2.32
C ILE A 33 -5.88 6.51 3.69
N GLY A 34 -5.21 6.99 4.74
CA GLY A 34 -5.72 6.92 6.11
C GLY A 34 -5.61 5.54 6.75
N SER A 35 -4.82 4.64 6.14
CA SER A 35 -4.54 3.29 6.65
C SER A 35 -3.27 3.20 7.52
N ALA A 36 -2.54 4.32 7.68
CA ALA A 36 -1.41 4.38 8.60
C ALA A 36 -1.90 4.29 10.07
N PRO A 37 -1.17 3.62 10.97
CA PRO A 37 -1.48 3.63 12.39
C PRO A 37 -1.42 5.03 13.00
N GLN A 38 -2.26 5.27 14.01
CA GLN A 38 -2.38 6.57 14.66
C GLN A 38 -1.50 6.62 15.91
N TYR A 39 -0.26 7.07 15.74
CA TYR A 39 0.67 7.29 16.85
C TYR A 39 1.06 8.76 16.93
N PRO A 40 1.08 9.38 18.13
CA PRO A 40 1.62 10.73 18.30
C PRO A 40 3.14 10.76 18.09
N ARG A 41 3.82 9.68 18.49
CA ARG A 41 5.26 9.47 18.33
C ARG A 41 5.53 8.02 17.97
N HIS A 42 6.68 7.77 17.35
CA HIS A 42 7.15 6.43 17.02
C HIS A 42 8.57 6.23 17.54
N LEU A 43 8.78 5.23 18.39
CA LEU A 43 10.09 4.82 18.87
C LEU A 43 10.63 3.69 17.99
N VAL A 44 11.71 3.93 17.27
CA VAL A 44 12.39 2.87 16.49
C VAL A 44 13.61 2.42 17.27
N ILE A 45 13.60 1.16 17.72
CA ILE A 45 14.69 0.52 18.45
C ILE A 45 15.66 -0.08 17.42
N HIS A 46 16.96 0.11 17.62
CA HIS A 46 18.01 -0.29 16.68
C HIS A 46 18.75 -1.51 17.22
N THR A 47 18.48 -2.66 16.62
CA THR A 47 19.08 -3.95 17.01
C THR A 47 20.26 -4.31 16.09
N PRO A 48 21.35 -4.90 16.62
CA PRO A 48 22.43 -5.45 15.80
C PRO A 48 22.07 -6.81 15.17
N HIS A 49 20.93 -7.41 15.55
CA HIS A 49 20.49 -8.69 15.02
C HIS A 49 20.01 -8.54 13.57
N PRO A 50 20.57 -9.31 12.60
CA PRO A 50 20.20 -9.19 11.20
C PRO A 50 18.76 -9.63 10.94
N THR A 51 18.11 -9.05 9.93
CA THR A 51 16.69 -9.35 9.65
C THR A 51 16.40 -10.81 9.32
N SER A 52 17.40 -11.55 8.83
CA SER A 52 17.30 -12.99 8.55
C SER A 52 17.10 -13.84 9.81
N THR A 53 17.43 -13.32 10.99
CA THR A 53 17.28 -14.01 12.27
C THR A 53 15.99 -13.62 13.00
N TRP A 54 15.19 -12.72 12.43
CA TRP A 54 13.99 -12.22 13.10
C TRP A 54 12.85 -13.24 13.02
N PRO A 55 12.24 -13.64 14.15
CA PRO A 55 11.03 -14.46 14.15
C PRO A 55 9.79 -13.64 13.80
N SER A 56 8.70 -14.32 13.47
CA SER A 56 7.40 -13.69 13.19
C SER A 56 6.88 -12.79 14.33
N HIS A 57 7.36 -12.96 15.56
CA HIS A 57 7.01 -12.19 16.75
C HIS A 57 8.28 -11.89 17.54
N LEU A 58 8.76 -10.65 17.51
CA LEU A 58 10.04 -10.26 18.13
C LEU A 58 10.01 -10.43 19.67
N GLU A 59 8.83 -10.45 20.26
CA GLU A 59 8.60 -10.71 21.68
C GLU A 59 9.10 -12.10 22.12
N SER A 60 9.28 -13.05 21.19
CA SER A 60 9.78 -14.40 21.50
C SER A 60 11.31 -14.49 21.54
N VAL A 61 12.01 -13.41 21.18
CA VAL A 61 13.48 -13.36 21.14
C VAL A 61 14.07 -12.18 21.90
N SER A 62 13.30 -11.12 22.18
CA SER A 62 13.76 -9.96 22.94
C SER A 62 12.95 -9.79 24.23
N HIS A 63 13.63 -9.92 25.38
CA HIS A 63 13.07 -9.62 26.69
C HIS A 63 12.63 -8.16 26.78
N LEU A 64 13.48 -7.23 26.32
CA LEU A 64 13.17 -5.81 26.39
C LEU A 64 11.93 -5.49 25.54
N TYR A 65 11.89 -5.91 24.28
CA TYR A 65 10.77 -5.62 23.39
C TYR A 65 9.44 -6.12 23.96
N ARG A 66 9.45 -7.30 24.57
CA ARG A 66 8.31 -7.88 25.27
C ARG A 66 7.90 -7.08 26.50
N GLU A 67 8.87 -6.70 27.35
CA GLU A 67 8.61 -5.90 28.55
C GLU A 67 7.99 -4.55 28.18
N LEU A 68 8.54 -3.85 27.19
CA LEU A 68 8.01 -2.58 26.71
C LEU A 68 6.53 -2.71 26.29
N GLY A 69 6.20 -3.74 25.49
CA GLY A 69 4.83 -4.00 25.06
C GLY A 69 3.87 -4.25 26.23
N GLN A 70 4.26 -5.11 27.18
CA GLN A 70 3.42 -5.45 28.34
C GLN A 70 3.28 -4.28 29.32
N ARG A 71 4.34 -3.50 29.51
CA ARG A 71 4.40 -2.38 30.44
C ARG A 71 3.61 -1.20 29.90
N TRP A 72 3.88 -0.77 28.66
CA TRP A 72 3.25 0.42 28.08
C TRP A 72 1.78 0.22 27.74
N ALA A 73 1.33 -1.00 27.42
CA ALA A 73 -0.09 -1.29 27.23
C ALA A 73 -0.95 -0.95 28.46
N LYS A 74 -0.37 -0.97 29.68
CA LYS A 74 -1.06 -0.66 30.94
C LYS A 74 -1.09 0.84 31.25
N HIS A 75 -0.38 1.68 30.49
CA HIS A 75 -0.25 3.11 30.74
C HIS A 75 -0.98 3.92 29.66
N PRO A 76 -2.01 4.73 29.99
CA PRO A 76 -2.83 5.43 28.99
C PRO A 76 -2.07 6.35 28.01
N GLU A 77 -0.98 6.96 28.46
CA GLU A 77 -0.15 7.86 27.63
C GLU A 77 0.84 7.11 26.73
N LEU A 78 1.41 6.01 27.24
CA LEU A 78 2.43 5.21 26.55
C LEU A 78 1.80 4.12 25.67
N SER A 79 0.56 3.70 25.94
CA SER A 79 -0.16 2.72 25.10
C SER A 79 -0.43 3.21 23.68
N LYS A 80 -0.32 4.54 23.46
CA LYS A 80 -0.41 5.17 22.14
C LYS A 80 0.94 5.37 21.47
N LEU A 81 2.06 5.19 22.18
CA LEU A 81 3.40 5.24 21.60
C LEU A 81 3.54 4.06 20.64
N GLY A 82 3.69 4.35 19.35
CA GLY A 82 4.11 3.32 18.42
C GLY A 82 5.56 2.94 18.74
N PHE A 83 5.91 1.67 18.65
CA PHE A 83 7.30 1.26 18.65
C PHE A 83 7.54 0.04 17.75
N GLY A 84 8.79 -0.12 17.32
CA GLY A 84 9.22 -1.22 16.46
C GLY A 84 10.74 -1.35 16.47
N MET A 85 11.26 -2.39 15.83
CA MET A 85 12.71 -2.64 15.72
C MET A 85 13.22 -2.47 14.31
N SER A 86 14.49 -2.09 14.18
CA SER A 86 15.21 -1.94 12.91
C SER A 86 16.61 -2.53 13.01
N ASP A 87 17.20 -2.88 11.87
CA ASP A 87 18.57 -3.44 11.79
C ASP A 87 19.69 -2.38 11.85
N GLY A 88 19.34 -1.15 12.23
CA GLY A 88 20.29 -0.03 12.29
C GLY A 88 21.21 -0.05 13.52
N GLY A 89 21.13 -1.07 14.37
CA GLY A 89 21.94 -1.16 15.59
C GLY A 89 23.36 -1.61 15.30
N THR A 90 24.29 -1.17 16.13
CA THR A 90 25.70 -1.57 16.09
C THR A 90 26.09 -2.28 17.37
N GLY A 91 26.95 -3.29 17.28
CA GLY A 91 27.48 -3.99 18.45
C GLY A 91 27.67 -5.48 18.19
N PRO A 92 28.38 -6.18 19.09
CA PRO A 92 28.51 -7.63 19.00
C PRO A 92 27.16 -8.31 19.23
N VAL A 93 26.87 -9.33 18.44
CA VAL A 93 25.75 -10.25 18.65
C VAL A 93 26.31 -11.49 19.32
N GLU A 94 26.16 -11.61 20.65
CA GLU A 94 26.65 -12.77 21.40
C GLU A 94 25.93 -14.06 20.97
N GLU A 95 24.61 -14.01 20.87
CA GLU A 95 23.75 -15.09 20.39
C GLU A 95 22.77 -14.54 19.37
N GLN A 96 22.68 -15.18 18.19
CA GLN A 96 21.71 -14.75 17.18
C GLN A 96 20.30 -15.14 17.59
N TRP A 97 19.33 -14.30 17.23
CA TRP A 97 17.93 -14.68 17.35
C TRP A 97 17.59 -15.89 16.47
N ASP A 98 16.56 -16.64 16.85
CA ASP A 98 16.09 -17.78 16.08
C ASP A 98 14.81 -17.41 15.33
N SER A 99 14.90 -17.32 14.00
CA SER A 99 13.80 -16.95 13.13
C SER A 99 12.65 -17.97 13.12
N ARG A 100 12.89 -19.18 13.63
CA ARG A 100 11.88 -20.25 13.72
C ARG A 100 10.98 -20.12 14.94
N LYS A 101 11.31 -19.25 15.91
CA LYS A 101 10.48 -19.04 17.09
C LYS A 101 9.11 -18.45 16.73
N SER A 102 8.11 -18.93 17.44
CA SER A 102 6.71 -18.53 17.34
C SER A 102 6.32 -17.57 18.45
N LYS A 103 5.07 -17.08 18.42
CA LYS A 103 4.51 -16.24 19.48
C LYS A 103 4.37 -16.92 20.85
N PHE A 104 4.53 -18.23 20.91
CA PHE A 104 4.41 -19.01 22.15
C PHE A 104 5.75 -19.28 22.82
N ASP A 105 6.84 -18.95 22.13
CA ASP A 105 8.18 -19.15 22.64
C ASP A 105 8.63 -17.98 23.52
N GLU A 106 9.46 -18.31 24.49
CA GLU A 106 10.06 -17.36 25.42
C GLU A 106 11.45 -16.92 24.91
N PRO A 107 11.86 -15.65 25.14
CA PRO A 107 13.23 -15.22 24.91
C PRO A 107 14.22 -16.08 25.73
N ALA A 108 15.43 -16.28 25.21
CA ALA A 108 16.45 -17.07 25.90
C ALA A 108 16.80 -16.43 27.26
N GLU A 109 17.09 -17.24 28.28
CA GLU A 109 17.52 -16.70 29.57
C GLU A 109 18.85 -15.97 29.43
N LEU A 110 18.91 -14.76 29.97
CA LEU A 110 20.16 -13.99 30.06
C LEU A 110 20.95 -14.49 31.27
N GLY A 111 22.28 -14.52 31.15
CA GLY A 111 23.14 -14.85 32.29
C GLY A 111 22.97 -13.85 33.44
N GLU A 112 23.37 -14.26 34.66
CA GLU A 112 23.36 -13.38 35.83
C GLU A 112 24.05 -12.04 35.51
N ASP A 113 23.41 -10.93 35.90
CA ASP A 113 23.84 -9.54 35.66
C ASP A 113 23.87 -9.05 34.19
N LYS A 114 23.34 -9.83 33.23
CA LYS A 114 23.16 -9.36 31.84
C LYS A 114 21.76 -8.82 31.61
N GLU A 115 21.67 -7.68 30.93
CA GLU A 115 20.41 -7.13 30.43
C GLU A 115 20.52 -6.77 28.94
N GLU A 116 19.41 -6.91 28.21
CA GLU A 116 19.32 -6.44 26.83
C GLU A 116 19.45 -4.92 26.77
N ARG A 117 20.22 -4.43 25.80
CA ARG A 117 20.49 -3.01 25.63
C ARG A 117 20.53 -2.65 24.16
N TYR A 118 19.79 -1.62 23.78
CA TYR A 118 19.75 -1.11 22.40
C TYR A 118 19.77 0.41 22.39
N SER A 119 20.29 0.99 21.31
CA SER A 119 19.99 2.38 20.98
C SER A 119 18.60 2.49 20.34
N ALA A 120 17.96 3.64 20.42
CA ALA A 120 16.69 3.92 19.75
C ALA A 120 16.59 5.39 19.32
N THR A 121 15.70 5.68 18.37
CA THR A 121 15.33 7.06 18.00
C THR A 121 13.84 7.28 18.18
N LEU A 122 13.47 8.39 18.83
CA LEU A 122 12.08 8.81 18.98
C LEU A 122 11.71 9.88 17.94
N TYR A 123 10.71 9.57 17.12
CA TYR A 123 10.17 10.46 16.07
C TYR A 123 8.82 11.06 16.50
N PRO A 124 8.47 12.27 16.02
CA PRO A 124 9.16 13.06 15.00
C PRO A 124 10.32 13.92 15.52
N ASP A 125 10.64 13.83 16.82
CA ASP A 125 11.59 14.73 17.49
C ASP A 125 13.08 14.45 17.15
N PHE A 126 13.38 13.35 16.44
CA PHE A 126 14.75 12.88 16.16
C PHE A 126 15.61 12.69 17.42
N LEU A 127 14.96 12.43 18.56
CA LEU A 127 15.62 12.32 19.86
C LEU A 127 16.33 10.97 19.96
N GLN A 128 17.66 11.01 20.06
CA GLN A 128 18.49 9.83 20.25
C GLN A 128 18.40 9.31 21.69
N ILE A 129 18.14 8.02 21.82
CA ILE A 129 18.12 7.27 23.07
C ILE A 129 19.29 6.28 22.99
N PRO A 130 20.49 6.65 23.46
CA PRO A 130 21.68 5.80 23.30
C PRO A 130 21.62 4.51 24.10
N ASP A 131 20.77 4.47 25.14
CA ASP A 131 20.61 3.34 26.04
C ASP A 131 19.14 3.13 26.39
N LEU A 132 18.53 2.11 25.76
CA LEU A 132 17.25 1.56 26.11
C LEU A 132 17.47 0.11 26.59
N SER A 133 17.26 -0.10 27.89
CA SER A 133 17.47 -1.36 28.61
C SER A 133 16.49 -1.44 29.79
N PRO A 134 16.25 -2.62 30.39
CA PRO A 134 15.37 -2.76 31.55
C PRO A 134 15.68 -1.73 32.67
N SER A 135 16.95 -1.48 32.94
CA SER A 135 17.39 -0.48 33.92
C SER A 135 17.11 0.98 33.51
N SER A 136 17.05 1.30 32.21
CA SER A 136 16.87 2.67 31.71
C SER A 136 15.43 3.02 31.31
N ILE A 137 14.50 2.05 31.26
CA ILE A 137 13.09 2.27 30.85
C ILE A 137 12.44 3.43 31.62
N ALA A 138 12.59 3.46 32.95
CA ALA A 138 11.95 4.49 33.78
C ALA A 138 12.45 5.92 33.45
N SER A 139 13.73 6.05 33.09
CA SER A 139 14.32 7.31 32.64
C SER A 139 13.76 7.71 31.27
N PHE A 140 13.65 6.77 30.33
CA PHE A 140 12.99 7.01 29.05
C PHE A 140 11.52 7.46 29.23
N GLU A 141 10.75 6.79 30.09
CA GLU A 141 9.36 7.13 30.35
C GLU A 141 9.22 8.55 30.93
N SER A 142 10.11 8.92 31.85
CA SER A 142 10.15 10.26 32.43
C SER A 142 10.47 11.32 31.38
N LEU A 143 11.44 11.04 30.51
CA LEU A 143 11.78 11.88 29.36
C LEU A 143 10.58 12.03 28.42
N TYR A 144 9.95 10.93 28.00
CA TYR A 144 8.80 10.94 27.11
C TYR A 144 7.65 11.80 27.65
N ARG A 145 7.33 11.67 28.94
CA ARG A 145 6.26 12.46 29.59
C ARG A 145 6.60 13.95 29.72
N SER A 146 7.89 14.30 29.73
CA SER A 146 8.32 15.69 29.74
C SER A 146 8.24 16.37 28.37
N LEU A 147 8.10 15.60 27.28
CA LEU A 147 8.04 16.14 25.93
C LEU A 147 6.69 16.83 25.69
N PRO A 148 6.69 17.99 25.02
CA PRO A 148 5.44 18.64 24.62
C PRO A 148 4.65 17.76 23.65
N SER A 149 3.35 17.99 23.54
CA SER A 149 2.54 17.36 22.48
C SER A 149 3.14 17.70 21.11
N PRO A 150 3.29 16.72 20.20
CA PRO A 150 3.80 16.96 18.85
C PRO A 150 2.95 18.05 18.18
N GLN A 151 3.59 19.13 17.75
CA GLN A 151 2.90 20.19 17.02
C GLN A 151 2.84 19.81 15.54
N PRO A 152 1.72 20.06 14.83
CA PRO A 152 1.67 19.94 13.39
C PRO A 152 2.77 20.80 12.77
N ILE A 153 3.57 20.21 11.89
CA ILE A 153 4.65 20.93 11.22
C ILE A 153 4.03 22.03 10.38
N GLN A 154 4.34 23.28 10.72
CA GLN A 154 3.99 24.41 9.86
C GLN A 154 4.93 24.40 8.65
N PRO A 155 4.41 24.61 7.42
CA PRO A 155 5.26 24.73 6.25
C PRO A 155 6.18 25.95 6.43
N SER A 156 7.45 25.69 6.73
CA SER A 156 8.45 26.75 6.79
C SER A 156 8.87 27.10 5.36
N SER A 157 8.75 28.37 4.99
CA SER A 157 9.17 28.89 3.67
C SER A 157 10.69 29.15 3.60
N GLY A 158 11.46 28.54 4.52
CA GLY A 158 12.89 28.74 4.61
C GLY A 158 13.66 27.84 3.65
N THR A 159 14.59 28.42 2.89
CA THR A 159 15.61 27.68 2.13
C THR A 159 16.53 26.94 3.10
N ILE A 160 16.24 25.67 3.40
CA ILE A 160 17.17 24.82 4.16
C ILE A 160 18.21 24.31 3.15
N SER A 161 19.46 24.72 3.36
CA SER A 161 20.64 24.24 2.65
C SER A 161 21.05 22.88 3.22
N ALA A 162 21.26 21.90 2.35
CA ALA A 162 21.39 20.45 2.60
C ALA A 162 20.07 19.77 3.01
N PRO A 163 19.81 18.52 2.57
CA PRO A 163 18.59 17.82 3.00
C PRO A 163 18.62 17.73 4.53
N PRO A 164 17.53 18.12 5.22
CA PRO A 164 17.43 17.88 6.66
C PRO A 164 17.66 16.40 6.93
N ARG A 165 18.08 16.05 8.15
CA ARG A 165 18.28 14.66 8.56
C ARG A 165 17.03 13.85 8.19
N THR A 166 17.21 12.84 7.34
CA THR A 166 16.11 12.05 6.76
C THR A 166 16.37 10.58 6.98
N HIS A 167 15.49 9.91 7.71
CA HIS A 167 15.57 8.47 7.94
C HIS A 167 14.47 7.76 7.16
N ILE A 168 14.85 6.74 6.38
CA ILE A 168 13.97 5.89 5.61
C ILE A 168 14.01 4.49 6.23
N PHE A 169 12.84 3.94 6.56
CA PHE A 169 12.73 2.58 7.06
C PHE A 169 11.93 1.74 6.10
N VAL A 170 12.50 0.65 5.61
CA VAL A 170 11.81 -0.27 4.68
C VAL A 170 11.50 -1.56 5.39
N CYS A 171 10.24 -1.98 5.30
CA CYS A 171 9.79 -3.22 5.92
C CYS A 171 10.34 -4.43 5.18
N THR A 172 11.18 -5.25 5.83
CA THR A 172 11.75 -6.47 5.23
C THR A 172 11.50 -7.73 6.07
N HIS A 173 10.50 -7.69 6.95
CA HIS A 173 10.27 -8.72 7.95
C HIS A 173 9.58 -9.98 7.37
N THR A 174 10.33 -10.79 6.62
CA THR A 174 9.85 -11.95 5.84
C THR A 174 9.09 -12.98 6.67
N THR A 175 9.56 -13.32 7.86
CA THR A 175 8.93 -14.34 8.72
C THR A 175 7.59 -13.89 9.29
N ARG A 176 7.35 -12.58 9.36
CA ARG A 176 6.04 -12.02 9.72
C ARG A 176 5.09 -11.99 8.53
N ASP A 177 5.62 -11.66 7.36
CA ASP A 177 4.88 -11.53 6.10
C ASP A 177 5.87 -11.67 4.94
N CYS A 178 5.75 -12.74 4.15
CA CYS A 178 6.68 -13.06 3.05
C CYS A 178 6.85 -11.89 2.08
N ARG A 179 5.75 -11.20 1.77
CA ARG A 179 5.72 -10.04 0.87
C ARG A 179 6.60 -8.88 1.34
N CYS A 180 6.83 -8.76 2.64
CA CYS A 180 7.78 -7.78 3.16
C CYS A 180 9.21 -8.14 2.76
N GLY A 181 9.56 -9.42 2.76
CA GLY A 181 10.82 -9.90 2.17
C GLY A 181 10.84 -9.68 0.66
N ASP A 182 9.83 -10.19 -0.04
CA ASP A 182 9.83 -10.27 -1.52
C ASP A 182 9.76 -8.91 -2.20
N LEU A 183 9.08 -7.94 -1.59
CA LEU A 183 8.95 -6.57 -2.14
C LEU A 183 9.84 -5.56 -1.41
N GLY A 184 10.01 -5.74 -0.10
CA GLY A 184 10.73 -4.79 0.73
C GLY A 184 12.24 -4.89 0.58
N GLU A 185 12.82 -6.09 0.50
CA GLU A 185 14.27 -6.24 0.33
C GLU A 185 14.74 -5.66 -1.03
N PRO A 186 14.09 -5.96 -2.18
CA PRO A 186 14.46 -5.30 -3.43
C PRO A 186 14.31 -3.77 -3.39
N LEU A 187 13.26 -3.26 -2.74
CA LEU A 187 13.06 -1.82 -2.54
C LEU A 187 14.18 -1.19 -1.70
N TYR A 188 14.55 -1.83 -0.59
CA TYR A 188 15.64 -1.39 0.27
C TYR A 188 16.95 -1.31 -0.51
N GLN A 189 17.29 -2.35 -1.28
CA GLN A 189 18.51 -2.39 -2.09
C GLN A 189 18.51 -1.31 -3.18
N ALA A 190 17.38 -1.11 -3.86
CA ALA A 190 17.23 -0.06 -4.86
C ALA A 190 17.40 1.35 -4.25
N LEU A 191 16.82 1.60 -3.08
CA LEU A 191 16.99 2.86 -2.35
C LEU A 191 18.43 3.07 -1.91
N LEU A 192 19.08 2.06 -1.31
CA LEU A 192 20.47 2.17 -0.87
C LEU A 192 21.40 2.48 -2.04
N LYS A 193 21.23 1.77 -3.16
CA LYS A 193 21.98 2.03 -4.40
C LYS A 193 21.75 3.46 -4.90
N GLU A 194 20.52 3.94 -4.87
CA GLU A 194 20.18 5.29 -5.33
C GLU A 194 20.72 6.39 -4.39
N ILE A 195 20.64 6.18 -3.07
CA ILE A 195 21.22 7.06 -2.04
C ILE A 195 22.73 7.19 -2.25
N GLN A 196 23.43 6.06 -2.45
CA GLN A 196 24.86 6.03 -2.72
C GLN A 196 25.19 6.71 -4.06
N ARG A 197 24.44 6.41 -5.13
CA ARG A 197 24.61 7.01 -6.45
C ARG A 197 24.48 8.54 -6.40
N ARG A 198 23.53 9.06 -5.62
CA ARG A 198 23.31 10.50 -5.44
C ARG A 198 24.18 11.13 -4.35
N LYS A 199 24.99 10.33 -3.63
CA LYS A 199 25.86 10.77 -2.52
C LYS A 199 25.07 11.50 -1.41
N LEU A 200 23.88 11.01 -1.10
CA LEU A 200 22.99 11.61 -0.11
C LEU A 200 23.17 11.04 1.30
N GLY A 201 23.87 9.91 1.42
CA GLY A 201 24.09 9.22 2.68
C GLY A 201 24.33 7.72 2.50
N GLY A 202 23.77 6.91 3.39
CA GLY A 202 24.02 5.47 3.45
C GLY A 202 23.11 4.76 4.44
N GLU A 203 23.58 3.65 5.00
CA GLU A 203 22.82 2.93 6.02
C GLU A 203 22.82 3.68 7.35
N LEU A 204 21.74 3.53 8.12
CA LEU A 204 21.60 4.18 9.43
C LEU A 204 22.71 3.80 10.42
N ARG A 205 23.21 2.55 10.34
CA ARG A 205 24.31 2.07 11.17
C ARG A 205 25.65 2.80 10.94
N ASP A 206 25.80 3.46 9.79
CA ASP A 206 27.04 4.14 9.38
C ASP A 206 27.05 5.63 9.73
N GLY A 207 25.98 6.15 10.34
CA GLY A 207 25.91 7.51 10.86
C GLY A 207 24.51 8.09 10.85
N GLU A 208 24.39 9.33 11.27
CA GLU A 208 23.10 9.91 11.62
C GLU A 208 22.60 11.02 10.67
N ASP A 209 23.49 11.71 9.96
CA ASP A 209 23.14 12.91 9.17
C ASP A 209 22.84 12.63 7.69
N GLY A 210 22.07 13.49 7.04
CA GLY A 210 21.68 13.30 5.64
C GLY A 210 20.63 12.19 5.49
N VAL A 211 20.65 11.47 4.36
CA VAL A 211 19.70 10.36 4.14
C VAL A 211 20.25 9.07 4.74
N ARG A 212 19.52 8.47 5.66
CA ARG A 212 19.86 7.20 6.29
C ARG A 212 18.77 6.19 6.07
N ILE A 213 19.15 4.96 5.72
CA ILE A 213 18.21 3.88 5.48
C ILE A 213 18.48 2.69 6.39
N ALA A 214 17.42 2.08 6.90
CA ALA A 214 17.49 0.83 7.64
C ALA A 214 16.31 -0.06 7.26
N ARG A 215 16.47 -1.37 7.47
CA ARG A 215 15.36 -2.30 7.48
C ARG A 215 14.62 -2.16 8.78
N VAL A 216 13.31 -2.36 8.74
CA VAL A 216 12.46 -2.31 9.93
C VAL A 216 11.57 -3.54 10.00
N ALA A 217 11.22 -3.91 11.23
CA ALA A 217 10.23 -4.92 11.53
C ALA A 217 8.90 -4.58 10.86
N HIS A 218 8.01 -5.56 10.79
CA HIS A 218 6.75 -5.44 10.07
C HIS A 218 5.98 -4.15 10.40
N ILE A 219 5.84 -3.27 9.42
CA ILE A 219 5.15 -1.98 9.55
C ILE A 219 3.97 -1.89 8.60
N GLY A 220 2.82 -1.56 9.17
CA GLY A 220 1.57 -1.47 8.40
C GLY A 220 1.04 -2.83 7.96
N GLY A 221 -0.28 -2.92 7.82
CA GLY A 221 -0.92 -4.20 7.52
C GLY A 221 -0.42 -4.81 6.21
N HIS A 222 -0.37 -6.14 6.17
CA HIS A 222 0.09 -6.94 5.03
C HIS A 222 -0.48 -6.44 3.71
N LYS A 223 -1.76 -6.03 3.66
CA LYS A 223 -2.49 -5.56 2.46
C LYS A 223 -1.75 -4.53 1.62
N TRP A 224 -0.87 -3.72 2.23
CA TRP A 224 -0.17 -2.62 1.56
C TRP A 224 1.35 -2.84 1.40
N ALA A 225 1.81 -4.10 1.35
CA ALA A 225 3.23 -4.47 1.28
C ALA A 225 4.05 -3.75 0.18
N GLY A 226 5.36 -3.69 0.40
CA GLY A 226 6.20 -2.60 -0.08
C GLY A 226 5.99 -1.37 0.79
N ASN A 227 6.13 -1.52 2.11
CA ASN A 227 5.91 -0.44 3.08
C ASN A 227 7.21 0.27 3.42
N ALA A 228 7.16 1.61 3.48
CA ALA A 228 8.27 2.41 3.96
C ALA A 228 7.80 3.57 4.84
N LEU A 229 8.64 3.96 5.79
CA LEU A 229 8.51 5.16 6.61
C LEU A 229 9.56 6.16 6.13
N VAL A 230 9.17 7.43 6.01
CA VAL A 230 10.10 8.51 5.70
C VAL A 230 9.95 9.56 6.78
N TYR A 231 10.97 9.69 7.61
CA TYR A 231 11.07 10.67 8.68
C TYR A 231 12.05 11.75 8.28
N LYS A 232 11.63 13.00 8.44
CA LYS A 232 12.41 14.18 8.03
C LYS A 232 12.48 15.14 9.20
N GLU A 233 13.68 15.55 9.58
CA GLU A 233 13.87 16.51 10.65
C GLU A 233 13.27 17.86 10.27
N GLY A 234 12.47 18.44 11.18
CA GLY A 234 11.68 19.65 10.90
C GLY A 234 10.62 19.48 9.80
N GLY A 235 10.44 18.25 9.30
CA GLY A 235 9.59 17.90 8.18
C GLY A 235 8.66 16.74 8.51
N ALA A 236 7.83 16.37 7.54
CA ALA A 236 6.77 15.41 7.79
C ALA A 236 7.25 13.96 7.89
N CYS A 237 6.59 13.20 8.77
CA CYS A 237 6.86 11.78 9.00
C CYS A 237 5.80 10.91 8.30
N ASP A 238 6.06 10.56 7.04
CA ASP A 238 5.08 9.94 6.16
C ASP A 238 5.23 8.41 6.08
N TRP A 239 4.07 7.75 5.98
CA TRP A 239 3.95 6.32 5.76
C TRP A 239 3.55 6.07 4.32
N TYR A 240 4.24 5.15 3.65
CA TYR A 240 3.99 4.76 2.28
C TYR A 240 3.73 3.25 2.18
N GLY A 241 2.96 2.84 1.19
CA GLY A 241 2.72 1.43 0.88
C GLY A 241 2.59 1.19 -0.62
N LEU A 242 2.48 -0.09 -1.00
CA LEU A 242 2.45 -0.52 -2.40
C LEU A 242 3.69 -0.11 -3.20
N LEU A 243 4.83 0.06 -2.53
CA LEU A 243 6.09 0.44 -3.18
C LEU A 243 6.75 -0.77 -3.86
N ARG A 244 7.59 -0.48 -4.85
CA ARG A 244 8.44 -1.40 -5.59
C ARG A 244 9.86 -0.86 -5.72
N ALA A 245 10.81 -1.70 -6.12
CA ALA A 245 12.19 -1.29 -6.36
C ALA A 245 12.29 -0.06 -7.29
N ASP A 246 11.48 -0.02 -8.34
CA ASP A 246 11.48 1.09 -9.31
C ASP A 246 10.92 2.40 -8.75
N ASP A 247 10.18 2.36 -7.63
CA ASP A 247 9.71 3.56 -6.95
C ASP A 247 10.83 4.27 -6.15
N ALA A 248 11.99 3.63 -5.96
CA ALA A 248 13.08 4.14 -5.12
C ALA A 248 13.55 5.56 -5.48
N PRO A 249 13.83 5.91 -6.77
CA PRO A 249 14.25 7.26 -7.14
C PRO A 249 13.21 8.31 -6.77
N LYS A 250 11.93 8.01 -6.99
CA LYS A 250 10.82 8.93 -6.73
C LYS A 250 10.53 9.09 -5.25
N LEU A 251 10.54 7.99 -4.49
CA LEU A 251 10.42 8.07 -3.02
C LEU A 251 11.53 8.95 -2.44
N LEU A 252 12.76 8.83 -2.95
CA LEU A 252 13.89 9.65 -2.51
C LEU A 252 13.73 11.13 -2.87
N ASP A 253 13.14 11.45 -4.02
CA ASP A 253 12.80 12.85 -4.39
C ASP A 253 11.85 13.48 -3.35
N TYR A 254 10.81 12.74 -2.93
CA TYR A 254 9.89 13.23 -1.88
C TYR A 254 10.54 13.26 -0.49
N ALA A 255 11.38 12.27 -0.17
CA ALA A 255 12.09 12.19 1.09
C ALA A 255 13.07 13.37 1.29
N THR A 256 13.64 13.88 0.20
CA THR A 256 14.60 15.00 0.23
C THR A 256 13.99 16.35 -0.16
N SER A 257 12.77 16.37 -0.68
CA SER A 257 12.07 17.59 -1.06
C SER A 257 11.90 18.53 0.15
N PRO A 258 12.10 19.85 0.03
CA PRO A 258 11.75 20.79 1.08
C PRO A 258 10.23 20.90 1.30
N SER A 259 9.42 20.39 0.37
CA SER A 259 7.97 20.39 0.48
C SER A 259 7.50 19.43 1.60
N SER A 260 6.45 19.85 2.30
CA SER A 260 5.71 19.02 3.24
C SER A 260 4.62 18.19 2.56
N LEU A 261 4.45 18.29 1.24
CA LEU A 261 3.48 17.48 0.50
C LEU A 261 4.00 16.04 0.33
N PRO A 262 3.20 15.03 0.69
CA PRO A 262 3.59 13.64 0.51
C PRO A 262 3.41 13.21 -0.95
N TRP A 263 3.96 12.04 -1.28
CA TRP A 263 3.65 11.37 -2.54
C TRP A 263 2.28 10.69 -2.47
N PHE A 264 1.22 11.44 -2.80
CA PHE A 264 -0.18 11.05 -2.54
C PHE A 264 -0.60 9.68 -3.09
N SER A 265 -0.07 9.21 -4.23
CA SER A 265 -0.50 7.92 -4.80
C SER A 265 0.02 6.70 -4.06
N ARG A 266 1.08 6.84 -3.25
CA ARG A 266 1.61 5.80 -2.36
C ARG A 266 1.38 6.10 -0.88
N TRP A 267 0.88 7.29 -0.58
CA TRP A 267 0.76 7.79 0.78
C TRP A 267 -0.32 7.06 1.56
N ARG A 268 0.00 6.62 2.78
CA ARG A 268 -0.94 5.98 3.70
C ARG A 268 -1.42 6.90 4.79
N GLY A 269 -0.62 7.90 5.11
CA GLY A 269 -0.85 8.84 6.19
C GLY A 269 0.45 9.32 6.78
N ARG A 270 0.33 10.16 7.81
CA ARG A 270 1.43 10.85 8.45
C ARG A 270 1.35 10.64 9.95
N LEU A 271 2.51 10.48 10.58
CA LEU A 271 2.61 10.40 12.03
C LEU A 271 1.86 11.57 12.67
N ALA A 272 1.20 11.31 13.80
CA ALA A 272 0.32 12.23 14.52
C ALA A 272 -0.97 12.68 13.81
N LEU A 273 -1.24 12.29 12.57
CA LEU A 273 -2.54 12.51 11.94
C LEU A 273 -3.48 11.33 12.17
N ILE A 274 -4.76 11.62 12.41
CA ILE A 274 -5.81 10.60 12.39
C ILE A 274 -6.30 10.33 10.96
N SER A 275 -7.06 9.25 10.79
CA SER A 275 -7.54 8.82 9.46
C SER A 275 -8.34 9.91 8.73
N GLU A 276 -9.23 10.62 9.45
CA GLU A 276 -10.06 11.67 8.84
C GLU A 276 -9.24 12.89 8.41
N GLU A 277 -8.27 13.31 9.22
CA GLU A 277 -7.33 14.39 8.85
C GLU A 277 -6.48 14.00 7.65
N THR A 278 -6.01 12.76 7.60
CA THR A 278 -5.25 12.22 6.46
C THR A 278 -6.08 12.29 5.17
N LYS A 279 -7.35 11.87 5.24
CA LYS A 279 -8.27 11.95 4.09
C LYS A 279 -8.54 13.40 3.68
N ALA A 280 -8.65 14.33 4.64
CA ALA A 280 -8.82 15.75 4.34
C ALA A 280 -7.58 16.34 3.64
N VAL A 281 -6.37 15.99 4.09
CA VAL A 281 -5.12 16.37 3.41
C VAL A 281 -5.08 15.81 1.98
N TYR A 282 -5.45 14.54 1.80
CA TYR A 282 -5.56 13.94 0.46
C TYR A 282 -6.58 14.66 -0.43
N ALA A 283 -7.76 14.98 0.09
CA ALA A 283 -8.77 15.72 -0.66
C ALA A 283 -8.31 17.14 -1.06
N SER A 284 -7.39 17.73 -0.31
CA SER A 284 -6.77 19.03 -0.59
C SER A 284 -5.59 18.97 -1.56
N GLN A 285 -5.27 17.79 -2.13
CA GLN A 285 -4.12 17.62 -3.01
C GLN A 285 -4.17 18.60 -4.21
N PRO A 286 -3.05 19.22 -4.59
CA PRO A 286 -3.03 20.15 -5.70
C PRO A 286 -3.48 19.46 -6.99
N SER A 287 -4.24 20.15 -7.84
CA SER A 287 -4.73 19.58 -9.11
C SER A 287 -3.61 19.14 -10.07
N ALA A 288 -2.40 19.68 -9.93
CA ALA A 288 -1.21 19.25 -10.67
C ALA A 288 -0.54 17.98 -10.10
N VAL A 289 -0.89 17.59 -8.86
CA VAL A 289 -0.50 16.33 -8.20
C VAL A 289 -1.62 15.29 -8.29
N VAL A 290 -2.73 15.61 -8.98
CA VAL A 290 -3.40 14.56 -9.76
C VAL A 290 -2.32 14.13 -10.72
N GLU A 291 -1.58 13.09 -10.33
CA GLU A 291 -0.66 12.41 -11.24
C GLU A 291 -1.54 12.09 -12.43
N ASP A 292 -1.36 12.88 -13.49
CA ASP A 292 -1.78 12.47 -14.80
C ASP A 292 -1.16 11.10 -14.92
N LYS A 293 -2.00 10.08 -14.92
CA LYS A 293 -1.58 8.78 -15.40
C LYS A 293 -1.34 8.97 -16.90
N SER A 294 -0.28 9.67 -17.29
CA SER A 294 0.73 8.95 -18.05
C SER A 294 1.32 7.97 -17.02
N ASP A 295 0.71 6.83 -16.71
CA ASP A 295 0.69 5.67 -17.61
C ASP A 295 2.07 5.49 -18.29
N GLN A 296 3.18 5.94 -17.69
CA GLN A 296 4.52 5.75 -18.27
C GLN A 296 4.94 4.27 -18.29
N PRO A 297 4.62 3.42 -17.28
CA PRO A 297 4.72 1.97 -17.45
C PRO A 297 3.69 1.41 -18.44
N ARG A 298 2.60 2.14 -18.69
CA ARG A 298 1.50 1.73 -19.58
C ARG A 298 1.61 2.27 -21.00
N GLN A 299 2.58 3.13 -21.31
CA GLN A 299 2.93 3.52 -22.69
C GLN A 299 3.61 2.37 -23.42
N GLU A 300 4.16 1.41 -22.67
CA GLU A 300 4.63 0.11 -23.17
C GLU A 300 3.49 -0.90 -23.36
N LEU A 301 2.33 -0.67 -22.74
CA LEU A 301 1.13 -1.49 -22.92
C LEU A 301 0.43 -1.12 -24.22
N GLY A 302 -0.16 -2.11 -24.87
CA GLY A 302 -0.71 -1.99 -26.21
C GLY A 302 -2.07 -1.27 -26.25
N ASP A 303 -2.85 -1.59 -27.28
CA ASP A 303 -4.11 -0.91 -27.56
C ASP A 303 -5.12 -1.09 -26.42
N ARG A 304 -5.99 -0.09 -26.23
CA ARG A 304 -7.14 -0.23 -25.34
C ARG A 304 -8.19 -1.13 -25.98
N VAL A 305 -8.66 -2.11 -25.22
CA VAL A 305 -9.69 -3.06 -25.63
C VAL A 305 -10.83 -3.10 -24.61
N GLU A 306 -12.00 -3.48 -25.08
CA GLU A 306 -13.19 -3.62 -24.24
C GLU A 306 -13.19 -4.96 -23.52
N ILE A 307 -13.40 -4.90 -22.20
CA ILE A 307 -13.55 -6.05 -21.31
C ILE A 307 -14.93 -5.95 -20.64
N VAL A 308 -15.63 -7.08 -20.51
CA VAL A 308 -16.96 -7.14 -19.90
C VAL A 308 -16.96 -8.10 -18.72
N PHE A 309 -17.20 -7.53 -17.54
CA PHE A 309 -17.41 -8.27 -16.31
C PHE A 309 -18.90 -8.45 -16.03
N ILE A 310 -19.28 -9.56 -15.39
CA ILE A 310 -20.61 -9.76 -14.81
C ILE A 310 -20.43 -9.85 -13.30
N THR A 311 -21.04 -8.96 -12.54
CA THR A 311 -20.99 -9.03 -11.08
C THR A 311 -21.78 -10.22 -10.56
N TYR A 312 -21.60 -10.58 -9.29
CA TYR A 312 -22.39 -11.63 -8.66
C TYR A 312 -23.91 -11.38 -8.71
N GLU A 313 -24.33 -10.12 -8.69
CA GLU A 313 -25.73 -9.70 -8.83
C GLU A 313 -26.26 -9.81 -10.27
N GLY A 314 -25.40 -10.15 -11.23
CA GLY A 314 -25.73 -10.27 -12.65
C GLY A 314 -25.63 -8.96 -13.44
N GLU A 315 -25.05 -7.90 -12.88
CA GLU A 315 -24.84 -6.63 -13.59
C GLU A 315 -23.67 -6.74 -14.57
N GLU A 316 -23.88 -6.43 -15.85
CA GLU A 316 -22.78 -6.30 -16.81
C GLU A 316 -22.06 -4.96 -16.66
N LYS A 317 -20.73 -5.01 -16.50
CA LYS A 317 -19.85 -3.84 -16.43
C LYS A 317 -18.84 -3.87 -17.57
N GLN A 318 -19.04 -2.97 -18.53
CA GLN A 318 -18.13 -2.74 -19.64
C GLN A 318 -17.04 -1.77 -19.21
N VAL A 319 -15.78 -2.18 -19.36
CA VAL A 319 -14.61 -1.40 -18.97
C VAL A 319 -13.55 -1.46 -20.06
N LEU A 320 -12.65 -0.48 -20.05
CA LEU A 320 -11.49 -0.49 -20.95
C LEU A 320 -10.29 -1.10 -20.22
N GLY A 321 -9.71 -2.15 -20.81
CA GLY A 321 -8.40 -2.72 -20.46
C GLY A 321 -7.33 -2.33 -21.49
N TYR A 322 -6.07 -2.42 -21.13
CA TYR A 322 -4.91 -2.24 -22.02
C TYR A 322 -4.29 -3.59 -22.34
N GLU A 323 -3.98 -3.82 -23.61
CA GLU A 323 -3.25 -5.00 -24.03
C GLU A 323 -1.93 -5.16 -23.25
N GLY A 324 -1.72 -6.35 -22.68
CA GLY A 324 -0.58 -6.69 -21.82
C GLY A 324 -0.81 -6.47 -20.32
N GLU A 325 -1.82 -5.69 -19.89
CA GLU A 325 -2.15 -5.57 -18.46
C GLU A 325 -2.95 -6.79 -17.98
N SER A 326 -2.87 -7.15 -16.70
CA SER A 326 -3.66 -8.29 -16.20
C SER A 326 -5.16 -7.95 -16.10
N LEU A 327 -6.03 -8.95 -16.21
CA LEU A 327 -7.47 -8.78 -15.96
C LEU A 327 -7.74 -8.26 -14.55
N MET A 328 -6.93 -8.68 -13.57
CA MET A 328 -7.01 -8.19 -12.19
C MET A 328 -6.75 -6.69 -12.12
N GLU A 329 -5.71 -6.18 -12.77
CA GLU A 329 -5.40 -4.75 -12.77
C GLU A 329 -6.50 -3.94 -13.48
N THR A 330 -7.03 -4.47 -14.58
CA THR A 330 -8.18 -3.89 -15.28
C THR A 330 -9.39 -3.80 -14.33
N ALA A 331 -9.70 -4.90 -13.63
CA ALA A 331 -10.82 -4.97 -12.71
C ALA A 331 -10.66 -4.00 -11.52
N ARG A 332 -9.48 -3.97 -10.90
CA ARG A 332 -9.15 -3.07 -9.77
C ARG A 332 -9.24 -1.61 -10.16
N ARG A 333 -8.73 -1.24 -11.35
CA ARG A 333 -8.75 0.14 -11.84
C ARG A 333 -10.15 0.66 -12.12
N ASN A 334 -11.09 -0.23 -12.41
CA ASN A 334 -12.48 0.11 -12.68
C ASN A 334 -13.41 -0.25 -11.50
N ASP A 335 -12.86 -0.44 -10.29
CA ASP A 335 -13.61 -0.70 -9.06
C ASP A 335 -14.58 -1.90 -9.18
N MET A 336 -14.15 -2.98 -9.84
CA MET A 336 -14.95 -4.20 -9.90
C MET A 336 -15.10 -4.83 -8.50
N PRO A 337 -16.33 -5.25 -8.12
CA PRO A 337 -16.56 -5.93 -6.85
C PRO A 337 -15.84 -7.28 -6.81
N SER A 338 -15.63 -7.82 -5.62
CA SER A 338 -15.00 -9.15 -5.38
C SER A 338 -13.51 -9.28 -5.74
N ILE A 339 -12.93 -8.36 -6.54
CA ILE A 339 -11.49 -8.36 -6.83
C ILE A 339 -10.73 -7.56 -5.77
N LEU A 340 -10.25 -8.26 -4.75
CA LEU A 340 -9.45 -7.67 -3.67
C LEU A 340 -7.97 -7.55 -4.07
N ALA A 341 -7.46 -8.55 -4.80
CA ALA A 341 -6.06 -8.63 -5.24
C ALA A 341 -5.05 -8.44 -4.10
N THR A 342 -5.22 -9.19 -3.02
CA THR A 342 -4.50 -9.00 -1.76
C THR A 342 -2.99 -9.12 -1.90
N CYS A 343 -2.49 -10.05 -2.73
CA CYS A 343 -1.06 -10.19 -3.02
C CYS A 343 -0.56 -9.19 -4.08
N GLY A 344 -1.45 -8.50 -4.80
CA GLY A 344 -1.07 -7.58 -5.88
C GLY A 344 -0.74 -8.26 -7.21
N GLY A 345 -1.12 -9.53 -7.40
CA GLY A 345 -1.06 -10.21 -8.70
C GLY A 345 0.05 -11.25 -8.87
N HIS A 346 0.69 -11.67 -7.79
CA HIS A 346 1.84 -12.58 -7.82
C HIS A 346 1.49 -14.07 -7.67
N CYS A 347 0.23 -14.45 -7.91
CA CYS A 347 -0.20 -15.86 -7.78
C CYS A 347 0.01 -16.48 -6.37
N GLU A 348 -0.07 -15.66 -5.31
CA GLU A 348 0.10 -16.09 -3.90
C GLU A 348 -1.21 -16.05 -3.08
N CYS A 349 -2.33 -15.76 -3.73
CA CYS A 349 -3.63 -15.77 -3.07
C CYS A 349 -4.74 -15.96 -4.10
N ALA A 350 -5.91 -16.38 -3.64
CA ALA A 350 -7.09 -16.59 -4.50
C ALA A 350 -8.03 -15.38 -4.61
N THR A 351 -7.66 -14.22 -4.06
CA THR A 351 -8.57 -13.06 -3.89
C THR A 351 -8.79 -12.20 -5.15
N CYS A 352 -8.42 -12.74 -6.32
CA CYS A 352 -8.72 -12.19 -7.64
C CYS A 352 -9.37 -13.25 -8.54
N HIS A 353 -9.98 -14.27 -7.92
CA HIS A 353 -10.72 -15.33 -8.57
C HIS A 353 -11.84 -14.77 -9.46
N VAL A 354 -11.97 -15.35 -10.66
CA VAL A 354 -13.00 -15.08 -11.66
C VAL A 354 -13.41 -16.38 -12.33
N HIS A 355 -14.62 -16.43 -12.91
CA HIS A 355 -15.05 -17.51 -13.79
C HIS A 355 -15.08 -17.04 -15.24
N ILE A 356 -14.53 -17.84 -16.16
CA ILE A 356 -14.48 -17.55 -17.60
C ILE A 356 -15.07 -18.73 -18.38
N PRO A 357 -16.40 -18.89 -18.35
CA PRO A 357 -17.07 -20.01 -19.00
C PRO A 357 -17.01 -19.90 -20.53
N PRO A 358 -17.05 -21.01 -21.27
CA PRO A 358 -17.12 -21.00 -22.72
C PRO A 358 -18.40 -20.33 -23.26
N ILE A 359 -18.34 -19.84 -24.50
CA ILE A 359 -19.50 -19.33 -25.22
C ILE A 359 -20.28 -20.50 -25.83
N SER A 360 -21.54 -20.66 -25.45
CA SER A 360 -22.44 -21.63 -26.08
C SER A 360 -22.85 -21.18 -27.49
N PRO A 361 -22.93 -22.10 -28.47
CA PRO A 361 -23.41 -21.78 -29.82
C PRO A 361 -24.84 -21.24 -29.77
N GLY A 362 -25.08 -20.10 -30.43
CA GLY A 362 -26.42 -19.48 -30.55
C GLY A 362 -26.77 -18.43 -29.49
N SER A 363 -25.82 -18.01 -28.65
CA SER A 363 -26.00 -16.96 -27.64
C SER A 363 -25.90 -15.52 -28.18
N THR A 364 -25.65 -15.34 -29.49
CA THR A 364 -25.64 -14.02 -30.14
C THR A 364 -27.06 -13.44 -30.21
N PRO A 365 -27.30 -12.18 -29.76
CA PRO A 365 -28.61 -11.55 -29.90
C PRO A 365 -28.80 -11.00 -31.32
N SER A 366 -28.99 -11.88 -32.31
CA SER A 366 -29.69 -11.58 -33.58
C SER A 366 -29.67 -12.76 -34.55
N ALA A 367 -30.81 -13.44 -34.68
CA ALA A 367 -31.46 -13.69 -35.97
C ALA A 367 -32.84 -14.30 -35.69
N ILE A 368 -33.88 -13.48 -35.81
CA ILE A 368 -35.24 -14.00 -36.00
C ILE A 368 -35.29 -14.63 -37.39
N GLY A 369 -35.61 -15.92 -37.44
CA GLY A 369 -36.31 -16.54 -38.57
C GLY A 369 -35.49 -17.38 -39.54
N ASP A 370 -35.60 -18.71 -39.42
CA ASP A 370 -35.98 -19.62 -40.51
C ASP A 370 -36.32 -21.02 -39.93
N PRO A 371 -37.57 -21.51 -39.99
CA PRO A 371 -37.94 -22.85 -39.54
C PRO A 371 -37.41 -23.99 -40.42
N SER A 372 -36.72 -23.71 -41.52
CA SER A 372 -36.28 -24.70 -42.51
C SER A 372 -34.79 -25.08 -42.43
N ALA A 373 -34.02 -24.51 -41.52
CA ALA A 373 -32.64 -24.93 -41.30
C ALA A 373 -32.59 -26.28 -40.55
N GLY A 374 -32.31 -27.37 -41.28
CA GLY A 374 -32.09 -28.69 -40.72
C GLY A 374 -31.03 -28.67 -39.59
N ARG A 375 -31.11 -29.65 -38.67
CA ARG A 375 -30.16 -29.80 -37.54
C ARG A 375 -28.72 -29.66 -38.02
N GLN A 376 -28.13 -28.49 -37.79
CA GLN A 376 -26.69 -28.33 -37.87
C GLN A 376 -26.07 -29.14 -36.73
N PRO A 377 -24.92 -29.80 -36.93
CA PRO A 377 -24.20 -30.41 -35.82
C PRO A 377 -23.96 -29.34 -34.76
N LEU A 378 -24.21 -29.67 -33.49
CA LEU A 378 -23.96 -28.78 -32.35
C LEU A 378 -22.52 -28.27 -32.48
N ALA A 379 -22.35 -26.99 -32.81
CA ALA A 379 -21.03 -26.39 -32.84
C ALA A 379 -20.39 -26.56 -31.46
N LEU A 380 -19.08 -26.81 -31.41
CA LEU A 380 -18.38 -26.91 -30.14
C LEU A 380 -18.41 -25.56 -29.41
N PRO A 381 -18.53 -25.53 -28.07
CA PRO A 381 -18.44 -24.30 -27.29
C PRO A 381 -17.11 -23.58 -27.56
N GLN A 382 -17.15 -22.25 -27.71
CA GLN A 382 -15.96 -21.47 -27.96
C GLN A 382 -15.28 -21.08 -26.64
N LEU A 383 -14.11 -21.67 -26.39
CA LEU A 383 -13.26 -21.37 -25.23
C LEU A 383 -12.66 -19.96 -25.32
N ALA A 384 -12.39 -19.35 -24.17
CA ALA A 384 -11.63 -18.12 -24.09
C ALA A 384 -10.15 -18.38 -24.43
N PRO A 385 -9.46 -17.43 -25.10
CA PRO A 385 -8.05 -17.56 -25.44
C PRO A 385 -7.18 -17.18 -24.23
N LEU A 386 -7.11 -18.09 -23.26
CA LEU A 386 -6.38 -17.90 -22.01
C LEU A 386 -5.01 -18.60 -22.06
N PRO A 387 -4.00 -18.12 -21.32
CA PRO A 387 -2.77 -18.88 -21.10
C PRO A 387 -3.08 -20.20 -20.37
N GLU A 388 -2.21 -21.19 -20.52
CA GLU A 388 -2.26 -22.43 -19.73
C GLU A 388 -2.22 -22.09 -18.23
N MET A 389 -2.99 -22.83 -17.44
CA MET A 389 -2.95 -22.71 -15.99
C MET A 389 -1.64 -23.31 -15.48
N THR A 390 -0.91 -22.56 -14.66
CA THR A 390 0.31 -23.03 -13.99
C THR A 390 -0.04 -23.81 -12.73
N ASP A 391 0.85 -24.70 -12.28
CA ASP A 391 0.67 -25.46 -11.04
C ASP A 391 0.46 -24.53 -9.83
N GLU A 392 1.18 -23.40 -9.77
CA GLU A 392 0.98 -22.42 -8.69
C GLU A 392 -0.41 -21.77 -8.72
N GLU A 393 -0.99 -21.58 -9.91
CA GLU A 393 -2.33 -21.00 -10.05
C GLU A 393 -3.38 -22.00 -9.57
N ASP A 394 -3.23 -23.27 -9.95
CA ASP A 394 -4.12 -24.37 -9.55
C ASP A 394 -4.12 -24.55 -8.03
N GLU A 395 -2.92 -24.60 -7.41
CA GLU A 395 -2.77 -24.67 -5.95
C GLU A 395 -3.47 -23.51 -5.24
N GLN A 396 -3.40 -22.29 -5.78
CA GLN A 396 -4.08 -21.14 -5.16
C GLN A 396 -5.60 -21.20 -5.34
N LEU A 397 -6.10 -21.75 -6.45
CA LEU A 397 -7.54 -21.89 -6.70
C LEU A 397 -8.21 -22.88 -5.76
N GLU A 398 -7.49 -23.83 -5.16
CA GLU A 398 -8.01 -24.69 -4.10
C GLU A 398 -8.55 -23.89 -2.89
N PHE A 399 -8.02 -22.68 -2.66
CA PHE A 399 -8.45 -21.78 -1.60
C PHE A 399 -9.53 -20.78 -2.04
N ALA A 400 -9.90 -20.75 -3.33
CA ALA A 400 -10.98 -19.89 -3.83
C ALA A 400 -12.35 -20.47 -3.45
N ILE A 401 -13.22 -19.61 -2.91
CA ILE A 401 -14.58 -20.01 -2.55
C ILE A 401 -15.39 -20.21 -3.81
N GLY A 402 -15.85 -21.45 -4.03
CA GLY A 402 -16.68 -21.79 -5.18
C GLY A 402 -15.89 -21.95 -6.48
N ALA A 403 -14.60 -22.30 -6.40
CA ALA A 403 -13.81 -22.68 -7.55
C ALA A 403 -14.43 -23.88 -8.31
N ASP A 404 -14.31 -23.85 -9.62
CA ASP A 404 -14.82 -24.83 -10.59
C ASP A 404 -13.91 -24.86 -11.84
N ASP A 405 -14.25 -25.67 -12.83
CA ASP A 405 -13.45 -25.84 -14.05
C ASP A 405 -13.30 -24.56 -14.89
N ASP A 406 -14.19 -23.58 -14.70
CA ASP A 406 -14.14 -22.27 -15.38
C ASP A 406 -13.33 -21.23 -14.58
N SER A 407 -12.81 -21.61 -13.41
CA SER A 407 -12.15 -20.70 -12.47
C SER A 407 -10.72 -20.39 -12.87
N ARG A 408 -10.35 -19.11 -12.74
CA ARG A 408 -9.01 -18.58 -12.97
C ARG A 408 -8.67 -17.49 -11.98
N LEU A 409 -7.38 -17.22 -11.80
CA LEU A 409 -6.92 -16.02 -11.13
C LEU A 409 -6.74 -14.90 -12.17
N ALA A 410 -7.50 -13.81 -12.02
CA ALA A 410 -7.47 -12.70 -12.98
C ALA A 410 -6.08 -12.04 -13.11
N CYS A 411 -5.18 -12.22 -12.14
CA CYS A 411 -3.81 -11.72 -12.25
C CYS A 411 -2.92 -12.54 -13.20
N GLN A 412 -3.27 -13.80 -13.46
CA GLN A 412 -2.54 -14.68 -14.38
C GLN A 412 -3.01 -14.56 -15.84
N ILE A 413 -4.04 -13.75 -16.08
CA ILE A 413 -4.62 -13.57 -17.41
C ILE A 413 -4.27 -12.17 -17.93
N PRO A 414 -3.41 -12.06 -18.96
CA PRO A 414 -3.19 -10.80 -19.64
C PRO A 414 -4.40 -10.43 -20.50
N VAL A 415 -4.67 -9.14 -20.62
CA VAL A 415 -5.58 -8.58 -21.59
C VAL A 415 -4.93 -8.67 -22.98
N THR A 416 -5.63 -9.27 -23.93
CA THR A 416 -5.16 -9.43 -25.32
C THR A 416 -6.25 -9.04 -26.31
N LYS A 417 -5.87 -8.83 -27.58
CA LYS A 417 -6.82 -8.58 -28.67
C LYS A 417 -7.72 -9.79 -28.92
N GLU A 418 -7.19 -11.00 -28.74
CA GLU A 418 -7.93 -12.25 -28.87
C GLU A 418 -9.00 -12.36 -27.78
N LEU A 419 -8.64 -12.03 -26.52
CA LEU A 419 -9.59 -12.03 -25.41
C LEU A 419 -10.72 -11.02 -25.64
N ALA A 420 -10.37 -9.81 -26.12
CA ALA A 420 -11.37 -8.82 -26.51
C ALA A 420 -12.24 -9.28 -27.69
N GLY A 421 -11.67 -10.01 -28.65
CA GLY A 421 -12.41 -10.66 -29.73
C GLY A 421 -13.41 -11.70 -29.22
N TRP A 422 -13.00 -12.53 -28.26
CA TRP A 422 -13.87 -13.49 -27.59
C TRP A 422 -15.01 -12.80 -26.82
N ILE A 423 -14.73 -11.70 -26.13
CA ILE A 423 -15.76 -10.89 -25.45
C ILE A 423 -16.76 -10.31 -26.44
N LYS A 424 -16.30 -9.79 -27.58
CA LYS A 424 -17.17 -9.31 -28.68
C LYS A 424 -18.05 -10.41 -29.27
N ALA A 425 -17.58 -11.66 -29.25
CA ALA A 425 -18.36 -12.83 -29.68
C ALA A 425 -19.41 -13.28 -28.63
N GLY A 426 -19.49 -12.63 -27.47
CA GLY A 426 -20.44 -12.95 -26.40
C GLY A 426 -19.79 -13.48 -25.12
N GLY A 427 -18.46 -13.59 -25.07
CA GLY A 427 -17.73 -14.01 -23.89
C GLY A 427 -17.90 -13.05 -22.72
N ARG A 428 -17.92 -13.58 -21.49
CA ARG A 428 -18.14 -12.81 -20.26
C ARG A 428 -17.25 -13.34 -19.14
N ILE A 429 -16.64 -12.43 -18.39
CA ILE A 429 -15.87 -12.76 -17.19
C ILE A 429 -16.78 -12.54 -15.98
N LYS A 430 -17.09 -13.60 -15.24
CA LYS A 430 -18.00 -13.52 -14.09
C LYS A 430 -17.22 -13.37 -12.80
N LEU A 431 -17.67 -12.46 -11.95
CA LEU A 431 -17.10 -12.21 -10.62
C LEU A 431 -17.83 -13.08 -9.59
N PRO A 432 -17.11 -13.77 -8.70
CA PRO A 432 -17.72 -14.53 -7.61
C PRO A 432 -18.36 -13.57 -6.60
N ARG A 433 -19.11 -14.14 -5.64
CA ARG A 433 -19.74 -13.35 -4.57
C ARG A 433 -18.74 -12.70 -3.61
N TYR A 434 -17.57 -13.30 -3.44
CA TYR A 434 -16.64 -13.02 -2.34
C TYR A 434 -15.31 -12.47 -2.82
#